data_AF-A0A8J7JSU2-F1
#
_entry.id   AF-A0A8J7JSU2-F1
#
_cell.length_a   1.000
_cell.length_b   1.000
_cell.length_c   1.000
_cell.angle_alpha   90.00
_cell.angle_beta   90.00
_cell.angle_gamma   90.00
#
_symmetry.space_group_name_H-M   'P 1'
#
loop_
_entity.id
_entity.type
_entity.pdbx_description
1 polymer ?
#
loop_
_entity_poly.entity_id
_entity_poly.type
_entity_poly.pdbx_seq_one_letter_code
_entity_poly.pdbx_strand_id
1 'polypeptide(L)'
;MKFQSFPCPVLKGSKALIRYEIPEYDVVITMAATDPDQSTPIEYEGPEDAVFFFQTMIFQSYGMFGHPIEDETTPMDLNHVMQTLFKELYTLVEGQDVLDRYEPLAEDKIT
;
A
#
# COMPACT_ATOMS: atom_id res chain seq x y z
N MET A 1 -16.97 -23.31 16.22
CA MET A 1 -16.03 -23.42 15.07
C MET A 1 -14.67 -22.92 15.55
N LYS A 2 -13.60 -23.71 15.38
CA LYS A 2 -12.24 -23.29 15.77
C LYS A 2 -11.61 -22.62 14.57
N PHE A 3 -11.29 -21.33 14.68
CA PHE A 3 -10.53 -20.60 13.68
C PHE A 3 -9.09 -21.12 13.72
N GLN A 4 -8.66 -21.78 12.64
CA GLN A 4 -7.25 -22.04 12.40
C GLN A 4 -6.67 -20.76 11.79
N SER A 5 -5.95 -19.99 12.59
CA SER A 5 -5.06 -18.95 12.07
C SER A 5 -3.98 -19.64 11.26
N PHE A 6 -3.99 -19.46 9.95
CA PHE A 6 -2.87 -19.90 9.12
C PHE A 6 -1.65 -19.06 9.51
N PRO A 7 -0.50 -19.68 9.84
CA PRO A 7 0.73 -18.93 10.04
C PRO A 7 1.09 -18.34 8.66
N CYS A 8 0.88 -17.04 8.51
CA CYS A 8 1.45 -16.27 7.42
C CYS A 8 2.96 -16.55 7.45
N PRO A 9 3.56 -17.12 6.39
CA PRO A 9 4.99 -17.35 6.37
C PRO A 9 5.65 -15.96 6.37
N VAL A 10 6.09 -15.51 7.54
CA VAL A 10 6.99 -14.37 7.69
C VAL A 10 8.17 -14.66 6.77
N LEU A 11 8.17 -14.00 5.62
CA LEU A 11 9.25 -14.08 4.64
C LEU A 11 10.50 -13.57 5.35
N LYS A 12 11.31 -14.52 5.79
CA LYS A 12 12.52 -14.32 6.56
C LYS A 12 13.59 -13.77 5.63
N GLY A 13 13.49 -12.48 5.36
CA GLY A 13 14.43 -11.68 4.61
C GLY A 13 13.91 -10.26 4.64
N SER A 14 14.66 -9.35 5.27
CA SER A 14 14.39 -7.92 5.32
C SER A 14 14.32 -7.30 3.92
N LYS A 15 13.25 -7.58 3.18
CA LYS A 15 12.77 -6.72 2.11
C LYS A 15 11.90 -5.71 2.82
N ALA A 16 12.30 -4.46 2.76
CA ALA A 16 11.39 -3.39 3.15
C ALA A 16 10.10 -3.56 2.32
N LEU A 17 8.98 -3.56 3.03
CA LEU A 17 7.67 -3.96 2.54
C LEU A 17 6.66 -3.03 3.19
N ILE A 18 5.67 -2.61 2.41
CA ILE A 18 4.46 -1.99 2.92
C ILE A 18 3.35 -3.00 2.83
N ARG A 19 2.60 -3.13 3.92
CA ARG A 19 1.49 -4.07 4.03
C ARG A 19 0.28 -3.42 4.67
N TYR A 20 -0.81 -3.38 3.92
CA TYR A 20 -2.12 -2.96 4.40
C TYR A 20 -3.01 -4.19 4.55
N GLU A 21 -3.71 -4.28 5.67
CA GLU A 21 -4.73 -5.30 5.91
C GLU A 21 -6.10 -4.64 5.97
N ILE A 22 -7.09 -5.23 5.31
CA ILE A 22 -8.48 -4.75 5.26
C ILE A 22 -9.37 -5.88 5.81
N PRO A 23 -9.50 -6.01 7.14
CA PRO A 23 -10.03 -7.23 7.78
C PRO A 23 -11.48 -7.53 7.43
N GLU A 24 -12.30 -6.50 7.21
CA GLU A 24 -13.73 -6.67 6.88
C GLU A 24 -13.93 -7.40 5.54
N TYR A 25 -12.96 -7.27 4.63
CA TYR A 25 -13.04 -7.84 3.28
C TYR A 25 -12.10 -9.03 3.07
N ASP A 26 -11.31 -9.41 4.09
CA ASP A 26 -10.25 -10.43 4.00
C ASP A 26 -9.26 -10.12 2.86
N VAL A 27 -8.89 -8.84 2.72
CA VAL A 27 -7.97 -8.36 1.68
C VAL A 27 -6.67 -7.87 2.31
N VAL A 28 -5.56 -8.23 1.67
CA VAL A 28 -4.22 -7.75 1.96
C VAL A 28 -3.67 -7.10 0.70
N ILE A 29 -3.07 -5.91 0.87
CA ILE A 29 -2.40 -5.18 -0.19
C ILE A 29 -0.93 -5.02 0.21
N THR A 30 -0.02 -5.50 -0.62
CA THR A 30 1.43 -5.47 -0.36
C THR A 30 2.20 -4.75 -1.45
N MET A 31 3.31 -4.15 -1.07
CA MET A 31 4.25 -3.50 -1.98
C MET A 31 5.67 -3.67 -1.46
N ALA A 32 6.56 -4.20 -2.29
CA ALA A 32 7.98 -4.32 -1.95
C ALA A 32 8.67 -2.96 -2.12
N ALA A 33 8.96 -2.27 -1.01
CA ALA A 33 9.39 -0.89 -1.04
C ALA A 33 10.51 -0.61 -0.04
N THR A 34 11.69 -0.20 -0.53
CA THR A 34 12.82 0.28 0.28
C THR A 34 12.96 1.80 0.31
N ASP A 35 12.33 2.47 -0.66
CA ASP A 35 12.38 3.90 -0.92
C ASP A 35 10.94 4.38 -1.14
N PRO A 36 10.47 5.41 -0.42
CA PRO A 36 9.11 5.91 -0.52
C PRO A 36 8.72 6.48 -1.90
N ASP A 37 9.69 6.86 -2.72
CA ASP A 37 9.48 7.49 -4.04
C ASP A 37 9.75 6.52 -5.21
N GLN A 38 10.17 5.28 -4.92
CA GLN A 38 10.43 4.28 -5.95
C GLN A 38 9.13 3.60 -6.39
N SER A 39 8.83 3.68 -7.70
CA SER A 39 7.72 2.93 -8.31
C SER A 39 7.95 1.43 -8.19
N THR A 40 6.98 0.71 -7.63
CA THR A 40 7.02 -0.74 -7.47
C THR A 40 5.62 -1.36 -7.66
N PRO A 41 5.52 -2.63 -8.09
CA PRO A 41 4.24 -3.30 -8.30
C PRO A 41 3.43 -3.45 -7.02
N ILE A 42 2.10 -3.39 -7.15
CA ILE A 42 1.15 -3.66 -6.07
C ILE A 42 0.70 -5.11 -6.15
N GLU A 43 0.76 -5.83 -5.04
CA GLU A 43 0.27 -7.20 -4.90
C GLU A 43 -1.00 -7.23 -4.04
N TYR A 44 -1.92 -8.13 -4.39
CA TYR A 44 -3.22 -8.27 -3.73
C TYR A 44 -3.46 -9.74 -3.37
N GLU A 45 -3.90 -10.00 -2.14
CA GLU A 45 -4.31 -11.31 -1.67
C GLU A 45 -5.71 -11.20 -1.02
N GLY A 46 -6.59 -12.16 -1.30
CA GLY A 46 -7.94 -12.19 -0.74
C GLY A 46 -8.99 -12.82 -1.66
N PRO A 47 -10.29 -12.73 -1.32
CA PRO A 47 -11.40 -13.14 -2.19
C PRO A 47 -11.41 -12.37 -3.52
N GLU A 48 -11.66 -13.06 -4.64
CA GLU A 48 -11.58 -12.50 -6.00
C GLU A 48 -12.42 -11.23 -6.18
N ASP A 49 -13.69 -11.24 -5.76
CA ASP A 49 -14.60 -10.10 -5.87
C ASP A 49 -14.10 -8.88 -5.07
N ALA A 50 -13.53 -9.13 -3.88
CA ALA A 50 -13.02 -8.08 -3.01
C ALA A 50 -11.72 -7.50 -3.58
N VAL A 51 -10.79 -8.36 -4.01
CA VAL A 51 -9.55 -7.94 -4.68
C VAL A 51 -9.86 -7.12 -5.92
N PHE A 52 -10.79 -7.56 -6.77
CA PHE A 52 -11.21 -6.82 -7.96
C PHE A 52 -11.77 -5.43 -7.64
N PHE A 53 -12.56 -5.32 -6.56
CA PHE A 53 -13.06 -4.04 -6.07
C PHE A 53 -11.91 -3.10 -5.68
N PHE A 54 -10.97 -3.55 -4.85
CA PHE A 54 -9.85 -2.71 -4.40
C PHE A 54 -8.92 -2.32 -5.55
N GLN A 55 -8.59 -3.26 -6.44
CA GLN A 55 -7.82 -3.00 -7.65
C GLN A 55 -8.47 -1.90 -8.50
N THR A 56 -9.78 -2.00 -8.75
CA THR A 56 -10.52 -1.01 -9.55
C THR A 56 -10.51 0.36 -8.89
N MET A 57 -10.78 0.42 -7.58
CA MET A 57 -10.82 1.68 -6.84
C MET A 57 -9.45 2.37 -6.78
N ILE A 58 -8.38 1.60 -6.59
CA ILE A 58 -7.00 2.10 -6.57
C ILE A 58 -6.57 2.54 -7.97
N PHE A 59 -6.85 1.76 -9.02
CA PHE A 59 -6.50 2.13 -10.40
C PHE A 59 -7.21 3.41 -10.89
N GLN A 60 -8.42 3.68 -10.39
CA GLN A 60 -9.16 4.91 -10.72
C GLN A 60 -8.75 6.13 -9.89
N SER A 61 -7.87 5.94 -8.91
CA SER A 61 -7.44 6.99 -7.99
C SER A 61 -6.17 7.70 -8.48
N TYR A 62 -5.93 8.86 -7.89
CA TYR A 62 -4.72 9.63 -8.11
C TYR A 62 -3.86 9.59 -6.85
N GLY A 63 -2.55 9.37 -7.03
CA GLY A 63 -1.54 9.44 -5.99
C GLY A 63 -1.36 10.84 -5.42
N MET A 64 -0.41 10.99 -4.50
CA MET A 64 -0.16 12.20 -3.70
C MET A 64 0.13 13.45 -4.56
N PHE A 65 0.60 13.25 -5.80
CA PHE A 65 0.92 14.32 -6.76
C PHE A 65 0.03 14.36 -8.00
N GLY A 66 -1.11 13.67 -8.00
CA GLY A 66 -1.96 13.58 -9.19
C GLY A 66 -1.44 12.58 -10.22
N HIS A 67 -0.50 11.71 -9.85
CA HIS A 67 -0.06 10.62 -10.70
C HIS A 67 -1.15 9.54 -10.77
N PRO A 68 -1.47 9.03 -11.97
CA PRO A 68 -2.34 7.87 -12.07
C PRO A 68 -1.67 6.67 -11.37
N ILE A 69 -2.45 5.88 -10.64
CA ILE A 69 -2.00 4.59 -10.14
C ILE A 69 -2.33 3.53 -11.19
N GLU A 70 -1.30 2.86 -11.69
CA GLU A 70 -1.45 1.72 -12.61
C GLU A 70 -1.12 0.42 -11.87
N ASP A 71 -0.52 -0.56 -12.54
CA ASP A 71 -0.08 -1.81 -11.91
C ASP A 71 1.13 -1.61 -10.97
N GLU A 72 1.80 -0.47 -11.09
CA GLU A 72 2.88 -0.01 -10.23
C GLU A 72 2.63 1.43 -9.76
N THR A 73 3.14 1.76 -8.58
CA THR A 73 3.08 3.10 -8.03
C THR A 73 4.12 3.28 -6.93
N THR A 74 4.24 4.49 -6.38
CA THR A 74 5.12 4.74 -5.24
C THR A 74 4.42 4.38 -3.93
N PRO A 75 5.17 3.96 -2.90
CA PRO A 75 4.68 3.87 -1.52
C PRO A 75 3.83 5.06 -1.06
N MET A 76 4.26 6.27 -1.37
CA MET A 76 3.57 7.50 -0.96
C MET A 76 2.27 7.71 -1.70
N ASP A 77 2.24 7.42 -3.00
CA ASP A 77 1.02 7.48 -3.80
C ASP A 77 -0.01 6.45 -3.31
N LEU A 78 0.41 5.20 -3.08
CA LEU A 78 -0.47 4.18 -2.52
C LEU A 78 -0.96 4.56 -1.12
N ASN A 79 -0.06 5.02 -0.23
CA ASN A 79 -0.45 5.44 1.12
C ASN A 79 -1.45 6.61 1.08
N HIS A 80 -1.25 7.58 0.18
CA HIS A 80 -2.21 8.67 0.00
C HIS A 80 -3.59 8.16 -0.38
N VAL A 81 -3.66 7.18 -1.28
CA VAL A 81 -4.92 6.56 -1.70
C VAL A 81 -5.57 5.77 -0.57
N MET A 82 -4.79 4.98 0.17
CA MET A 82 -5.29 4.28 1.36
C MET A 82 -5.90 5.27 2.37
N GLN A 83 -5.20 6.36 2.66
CA GLN A 83 -5.67 7.39 3.59
C GLN A 83 -6.88 8.18 3.08
N THR A 84 -7.06 8.31 1.77
CA THR A 84 -8.14 9.12 1.18
C THR A 84 -9.40 8.31 0.94
N LEU A 85 -9.27 7.07 0.46
CA LEU A 85 -10.41 6.22 0.07
C LEU A 85 -10.78 5.19 1.12
N PHE A 86 -9.83 4.72 1.92
CA PHE A 86 -10.01 3.53 2.77
C PHE A 86 -9.68 3.76 4.23
N LYS A 87 -9.52 5.00 4.69
CA LYS A 87 -9.01 5.38 6.03
C LYS A 87 -9.57 4.58 7.20
N GLU A 88 -10.85 4.22 7.16
CA GLU A 88 -11.55 3.51 8.24
C GLU A 88 -11.61 2.00 8.03
N LEU A 89 -11.15 1.51 6.88
CA LEU A 89 -11.24 0.10 6.46
C LEU A 89 -9.92 -0.65 6.61
N TYR A 90 -8.77 0.05 6.57
CA TYR A 90 -7.46 -0.58 6.56
C TYR A 90 -6.69 -0.40 7.88
N THR A 91 -5.73 -1.31 8.10
CA THR A 91 -4.64 -1.19 9.08
C THR A 91 -3.31 -1.31 8.36
N LEU A 92 -2.41 -0.34 8.53
CA LEU A 92 -1.02 -0.45 8.09
C LEU A 92 -0.27 -1.33 9.09
N VAL A 93 0.15 -2.52 8.68
CA VAL A 93 0.81 -3.48 9.56
C VAL A 93 2.34 -3.49 9.41
N GLU A 94 2.85 -3.14 8.22
CA GLU A 94 4.29 -3.04 7.94
C GLU A 94 4.58 -1.87 7.00
N GLY A 95 5.77 -1.27 7.11
CA GLY A 95 6.27 -0.25 6.18
C GLY A 95 6.11 1.21 6.60
N GLN A 96 5.66 1.49 7.83
CA GLN A 96 5.68 2.86 8.37
C GLN A 96 7.09 3.48 8.33
N ASP A 97 8.14 2.67 8.56
CA ASP A 97 9.53 3.11 8.49
C ASP A 97 10.00 3.47 7.07
N VAL A 98 9.31 2.99 6.04
CA VAL A 98 9.54 3.37 4.64
C VAL A 98 8.87 4.73 4.37
N LEU A 99 7.62 4.89 4.80
CA LEU A 99 6.86 6.13 4.64
C LEU A 99 7.51 7.29 5.39
N ASP A 100 8.03 7.07 6.59
CA ASP A 100 8.70 8.09 7.40
C ASP A 100 10.01 8.62 6.78
N ARG A 101 10.58 7.91 5.80
CA ARG A 101 11.77 8.37 5.05
C ARG A 101 11.44 9.36 3.94
N TYR A 102 10.15 9.61 3.70
CA TYR A 102 9.75 10.56 2.69
C TYR A 102 10.24 11.96 3.07
N GLU A 103 11.18 12.47 2.29
CA GLU A 103 11.65 13.84 2.37
C GLU A 103 11.04 14.60 1.17
N PRO A 104 10.02 15.46 1.38
CA PRO A 104 9.56 16.32 0.32
C PRO A 104 10.77 17.11 -0.16
N LEU A 105 11.10 17.01 -1.46
CA LEU A 105 12.10 17.88 -2.07
C LEU A 105 11.70 19.31 -1.70
N ALA A 106 12.49 19.94 -0.82
CA ALA A 106 12.23 21.29 -0.40
C ALA A 106 12.06 22.10 -1.68
N GLU A 107 10.90 22.76 -1.83
CA GLU A 107 10.66 23.70 -2.92
C GLU A 107 11.92 24.55 -3.03
N ASP A 108 12.66 24.34 -4.12
CA ASP A 108 13.80 25.19 -4.42
C ASP A 108 13.24 26.60 -4.39
N LYS A 109 13.72 27.36 -3.40
CA LYS A 109 13.56 28.80 -3.34
C LYS A 109 13.89 29.31 -4.72
N ILE A 110 12.85 29.64 -5.48
CA ILE A 110 12.97 30.37 -6.72
C ILE A 110 13.47 31.77 -6.30
N THR A 111 14.78 31.90 -6.14
CA THR A 111 15.50 33.17 -6.02
C THR A 111 15.84 33.71 -7.39
#